data_AF-A0A371G6J4-F1
#
_entry.id   AF-A0A371G6J4-F1
#
_cell.length_a   1.000
_cell.length_b   1.000
_cell.length_c   1.000
_cell.angle_alpha   90.00
_cell.angle_beta   90.00
_cell.angle_gamma   90.00
#
_symmetry.space_group_name_H-M   'P 1'
#
loop_
_entity.id
_entity.type
_entity.pdbx_description
1 polymer ?
#
loop_
_entity_poly.entity_id
_entity_poly.type
_entity_poly.pdbx_seq_one_letter_code
_entity_poly.pdbx_strand_id
1 'polypeptide(L)'
;MHTERNIFMNVFDTMTDINDSNEYSRICNSKELELKDIGRVKLFKPKATYAFTKSQRVAICKWVKELKLPDGYASNLGRCVDVNQGKLHGMKSHDCHVFMQRLLPIVFDSLPKHIWNPLIELSHFLGN
;
A
#
# COMPACT_ATOMS: atom_id res chain seq x y z
N MET A 1 3.00 15.01 -12.84
CA MET A 1 4.21 14.15 -12.84
C MET A 1 3.79 12.71 -12.56
N HIS A 2 4.57 11.70 -12.97
CA HIS A 2 4.26 10.28 -12.68
C HIS A 2 4.94 9.79 -11.39
N THR A 3 5.87 10.56 -10.84
CA THR A 3 6.72 10.17 -9.70
C THR A 3 5.91 9.90 -8.44
N GLU A 4 5.04 10.82 -8.01
CA GLU A 4 4.25 10.65 -6.77
C GLU A 4 3.30 9.46 -6.87
N ARG A 5 2.67 9.28 -8.05
CA ARG A 5 1.84 8.12 -8.32
C ARG A 5 2.64 6.84 -8.19
N ASN A 6 3.83 6.77 -8.78
CA ASN A 6 4.68 5.58 -8.70
C ASN A 6 5.14 5.29 -7.28
N ILE A 7 5.54 6.31 -6.52
CA ILE A 7 5.92 6.17 -5.10
C ILE A 7 4.74 5.64 -4.29
N PHE A 8 3.57 6.27 -4.42
CA PHE A 8 2.36 5.87 -3.71
C PHE A 8 1.98 4.42 -4.02
N MET A 9 1.88 4.05 -5.30
CA MET A 9 1.50 2.70 -5.70
C MET A 9 2.49 1.66 -5.16
N ASN A 10 3.79 1.95 -5.22
CA ASN A 10 4.80 1.05 -4.66
C ASN A 10 4.67 0.88 -3.14
N VAL A 11 4.46 1.96 -2.39
CA VAL A 11 4.25 1.89 -0.92
C VAL A 11 2.99 1.11 -0.60
N PHE A 12 1.87 1.43 -1.26
CA PHE A 12 0.59 0.79 -1.03
C PHE A 12 0.63 -0.71 -1.36
N ASP A 13 1.17 -1.08 -2.53
CA ASP A 13 1.26 -2.47 -2.97
C ASP A 13 2.21 -3.30 -2.10
N THR A 14 3.27 -2.69 -1.57
CA THR A 14 4.19 -3.34 -0.62
C THR A 14 3.50 -3.64 0.72
N MET A 15 2.77 -2.68 1.28
CA MET A 15 2.07 -2.87 2.55
C MET A 15 0.87 -3.83 2.43
N THR A 16 0.28 -3.89 1.25
CA THR A 16 -0.85 -4.77 0.96
C THR A 16 -0.43 -6.10 0.34
N ASP A 17 0.87 -6.33 0.11
CA ASP A 17 1.42 -7.56 -0.48
C ASP A 17 0.66 -7.97 -1.77
N ILE A 18 0.36 -6.96 -2.59
CA ILE A 18 -0.31 -7.13 -3.88
C ILE A 18 0.71 -7.45 -4.98
N ASN A 19 1.98 -7.12 -4.75
CA ASN A 19 3.02 -7.30 -5.73
C ASN A 19 3.62 -8.72 -5.65
N ASP A 20 3.30 -9.54 -6.65
CA ASP A 20 3.90 -10.87 -6.89
C ASP A 20 5.39 -10.76 -7.29
N SER A 21 5.94 -9.54 -7.45
CA SER A 21 7.31 -9.37 -7.88
C SER A 21 8.31 -9.94 -6.85
N ASN A 22 9.13 -10.88 -7.30
CA ASN A 22 10.32 -11.39 -6.61
C ASN A 22 11.47 -10.35 -6.57
N GLU A 23 11.25 -9.15 -7.08
CA GLU A 23 12.27 -8.11 -7.15
C GLU A 23 12.60 -7.54 -5.77
N TYR A 24 11.61 -7.39 -4.88
CA TYR A 24 11.84 -6.87 -3.52
C TYR A 24 12.66 -7.80 -2.64
N SER A 25 12.51 -9.13 -2.79
CA SER A 25 13.36 -10.07 -2.03
C SER A 25 14.83 -9.95 -2.44
N ARG A 26 15.10 -9.66 -3.71
CA ARG A 26 16.45 -9.43 -4.25
C ARG A 26 17.03 -8.07 -3.85
N ILE A 27 16.21 -7.02 -3.85
CA ILE A 27 16.66 -5.65 -3.49
C ILE A 27 16.86 -5.51 -1.98
N CYS A 28 15.96 -6.06 -1.16
CA CYS A 28 15.99 -5.88 0.30
C CYS A 28 16.75 -6.98 1.04
N ASN A 29 17.35 -7.96 0.36
CA ASN A 29 18.05 -9.11 0.97
C ASN A 29 17.24 -9.80 2.10
N SER A 30 15.91 -9.80 1.97
CA SER A 30 15.04 -10.32 3.01
C SER A 30 14.86 -11.82 2.85
N LYS A 31 15.67 -12.60 3.57
CA LYS A 31 15.60 -14.08 3.63
C LYS A 31 14.22 -14.60 4.04
N GLU A 32 13.44 -13.77 4.73
CA GLU A 32 12.08 -14.13 5.16
C GLU A 32 11.06 -14.14 4.01
N LEU A 33 11.33 -13.42 2.92
CA LEU A 33 10.46 -13.31 1.73
C LEU A 33 10.92 -14.17 0.55
N GLU A 34 11.95 -14.99 0.75
CA GLU A 34 12.42 -15.94 -0.25
C GLU A 34 11.41 -17.09 -0.45
N LEU A 35 11.28 -17.56 -1.69
CA LEU A 35 10.41 -18.68 -2.03
C LEU A 35 10.88 -19.93 -1.26
N LYS A 36 9.98 -20.50 -0.46
CA LYS A 36 10.24 -21.74 0.27
C LYS A 36 9.73 -22.93 -0.52
N ASP A 37 10.55 -23.97 -0.60
CA ASP A 37 10.17 -25.26 -1.18
C ASP A 37 9.39 -26.07 -0.13
N ILE A 38 8.12 -26.39 -0.42
CA ILE A 38 7.26 -27.21 0.44
C ILE A 38 7.20 -28.66 -0.08
N GLY A 39 8.14 -29.06 -0.93
CA GLY A 39 8.24 -30.38 -1.53
C GLY A 39 7.94 -30.34 -3.03
N ARG A 40 9.02 -30.43 -3.81
CA ARG A 40 9.18 -30.80 -5.24
C ARG A 40 8.31 -30.14 -6.32
N VAL A 41 7.18 -29.47 -6.04
CA VAL A 41 6.35 -28.85 -7.09
C VAL A 41 5.71 -27.50 -6.68
N LYS A 42 5.64 -27.14 -5.40
CA LYS A 42 5.06 -25.84 -4.97
C LYS A 42 6.08 -24.99 -4.21
N LEU A 43 6.66 -24.02 -4.91
CA LEU A 43 7.28 -22.86 -4.29
C LEU A 43 6.18 -21.95 -3.74
N PHE A 44 6.30 -21.52 -2.49
CA PHE A 44 5.41 -20.51 -1.89
C PHE A 44 6.24 -19.33 -1.37
N LYS A 45 5.78 -18.10 -1.65
CA LYS A 45 6.36 -16.87 -1.14
C LYS A 45 5.77 -16.59 0.25
N PRO A 46 6.57 -16.59 1.32
CA PRO A 46 6.09 -16.22 2.63
C PRO A 46 5.60 -14.78 2.59
N LYS A 47 4.42 -14.56 3.16
CA LYS A 47 3.86 -13.22 3.34
C LYS A 47 4.71 -12.44 4.32
N ALA A 48 4.99 -11.17 4.01
CA ALA A 48 5.67 -10.31 4.96
C ALA A 48 4.90 -10.25 6.28
N THR A 49 5.60 -10.28 7.41
CA THR A 49 5.01 -10.24 8.76
C THR A 49 4.18 -8.97 8.99
N TYR A 50 4.47 -7.92 8.22
CA TYR A 50 3.78 -6.63 8.24
C TYR A 50 2.71 -6.46 7.17
N ALA A 51 2.56 -7.41 6.23
CA ALA A 51 1.61 -7.26 5.16
C ALA A 51 0.18 -7.43 5.65
N PHE A 52 -0.74 -6.60 5.15
CA PHE A 52 -2.15 -6.74 5.47
C PHE A 52 -2.77 -8.02 4.92
N THR A 53 -3.60 -8.66 5.73
CA THR A 53 -4.44 -9.79 5.30
C THR A 53 -5.43 -9.37 4.23
N LYS A 54 -5.98 -10.33 3.47
CA LYS A 54 -7.00 -10.03 2.46
C LYS A 54 -8.20 -9.29 3.04
N SER A 55 -8.65 -9.65 4.25
CA SER A 55 -9.76 -8.98 4.94
C SER A 55 -9.42 -7.54 5.29
N GLN A 56 -8.23 -7.27 5.84
CA GLN A 56 -7.76 -5.91 6.14
C GLN A 56 -7.68 -5.05 4.87
N ARG A 57 -7.15 -5.60 3.77
CA ARG A 57 -7.10 -4.90 2.48
C ARG A 57 -8.48 -4.52 1.96
N VAL A 58 -9.43 -5.46 2.02
CA VAL A 58 -10.83 -5.19 1.63
C VAL A 58 -11.43 -4.11 2.52
N ALA A 59 -11.16 -4.12 3.82
CA ALA A 59 -11.62 -3.08 4.75
C ALA A 59 -11.04 -1.70 4.40
N ILE A 60 -9.74 -1.62 4.12
CA ILE A 60 -9.09 -0.38 3.67
C ILE A 60 -9.72 0.11 2.36
N CYS A 61 -9.90 -0.77 1.37
CA CYS A 61 -10.53 -0.40 0.11
C CYS A 61 -11.97 0.11 0.31
N LYS A 62 -12.77 -0.53 1.15
CA LYS A 62 -14.12 -0.03 1.50
C LYS A 62 -14.06 1.35 2.12
N TRP A 63 -13.16 1.57 3.08
CA TRP A 63 -12.96 2.87 3.70
C TRP A 63 -12.55 3.94 2.67
N VAL A 64 -11.59 3.67 1.78
CA VAL A 64 -11.20 4.60 0.70
C VAL A 64 -12.38 4.87 -0.25
N LYS A 65 -13.22 3.86 -0.52
CA LYS A 65 -14.38 3.99 -1.41
C LYS A 65 -15.47 4.91 -0.84
N GLU A 66 -15.63 4.90 0.48
CA GLU A 66 -16.61 5.70 1.21
C GLU A 66 -16.07 7.08 1.59
N LEU A 67 -14.75 7.26 1.57
CA LEU A 67 -14.09 8.50 1.96
C LEU A 67 -14.60 9.70 1.16
N LYS A 68 -15.03 10.73 1.88
CA LYS A 68 -15.40 12.05 1.34
C LYS A 68 -14.38 13.07 1.80
N LEU A 69 -13.75 13.73 0.84
CA LEU A 69 -12.83 14.83 1.09
C LEU A 69 -13.54 16.16 0.78
N PRO A 70 -13.08 17.27 1.37
CA PRO A 70 -13.61 18.60 1.04
C PRO A 70 -13.55 18.88 -0.46
N ASP A 71 -14.49 19.68 -0.96
CA ASP A 71 -14.52 20.01 -2.38
C ASP A 71 -13.23 20.74 -2.81
N GLY A 72 -12.73 20.40 -3.99
CA GLY A 72 -11.44 20.88 -4.49
C GLY A 72 -10.20 20.28 -3.82
N TYR A 73 -10.33 19.47 -2.75
CA TYR A 73 -9.17 18.93 -2.02
C TYR A 73 -8.53 17.71 -2.69
N ALA A 74 -9.34 16.82 -3.28
CA ALA A 74 -8.89 15.73 -4.14
C ALA A 74 -10.06 15.25 -5.02
N SER A 75 -9.77 14.45 -6.04
CA SER A 75 -10.81 13.78 -6.80
C SER A 75 -11.55 12.76 -5.93
N ASN A 76 -12.74 12.31 -6.38
CA ASN A 76 -13.45 11.20 -5.74
C ASN A 76 -12.62 9.89 -5.85
N LEU A 77 -11.90 9.56 -4.77
CA LEU A 77 -11.03 8.40 -4.67
C LEU A 77 -11.79 7.08 -4.84
N GLY A 78 -13.08 7.04 -4.50
CA GLY A 78 -13.87 5.82 -4.61
C GLY A 78 -14.06 5.29 -6.03
N ARG A 79 -13.79 6.12 -7.06
CA ARG A 79 -13.74 5.68 -8.47
C ARG A 79 -12.49 4.86 -8.79
N CYS A 80 -11.47 4.94 -7.95
CA CYS A 80 -10.18 4.28 -8.12
C CYS A 80 -10.08 2.96 -7.33
N VAL A 81 -11.17 2.50 -6.70
CA VAL A 81 -11.15 1.35 -5.79
C VAL A 81 -11.81 0.12 -6.43
N ASP A 82 -11.04 -0.97 -6.54
CA ASP A 82 -11.59 -2.32 -6.71
C ASP A 82 -11.63 -3.03 -5.35
N VAL A 83 -12.81 -3.04 -4.72
CA VAL A 83 -13.00 -3.67 -3.41
C VAL A 83 -12.90 -5.20 -3.49
N ASN A 84 -13.28 -5.81 -4.61
CA ASN A 84 -13.26 -7.27 -4.77
C ASN A 84 -11.82 -7.79 -4.87
N GLN A 85 -10.98 -7.06 -5.60
CA GLN A 85 -9.55 -7.36 -5.71
C GLN A 85 -8.73 -6.76 -4.57
N GLY A 86 -9.29 -5.83 -3.78
CA GLY A 86 -8.59 -5.10 -2.72
C GLY A 86 -7.45 -4.26 -3.30
N LYS A 87 -7.70 -3.56 -4.41
CA LYS A 87 -6.71 -2.80 -5.20
C LYS A 87 -7.16 -1.36 -5.43
N LEU A 88 -6.18 -0.49 -5.62
CA LEU A 88 -6.38 0.87 -6.12
C LEU A 88 -5.86 0.95 -7.56
N HIS A 89 -6.56 1.66 -8.44
CA HIS A 89 -6.16 1.85 -9.83
C HIS A 89 -6.58 3.23 -10.35
N GLY A 90 -5.85 3.74 -11.35
CA GLY A 90 -6.23 4.97 -12.05
C GLY A 90 -6.21 6.24 -11.18
N MET A 91 -5.56 6.23 -10.02
CA MET A 91 -5.38 7.44 -9.21
C MET A 91 -4.48 8.45 -9.92
N LYS A 92 -4.86 9.74 -9.85
CA LYS A 92 -4.04 10.84 -10.38
C LYS A 92 -2.90 11.15 -9.41
N SER A 93 -1.81 11.75 -9.91
CA SER A 93 -0.67 12.16 -9.09
C SER A 93 -1.08 12.99 -7.88
N HIS A 94 -1.96 13.98 -8.09
CA HIS A 94 -2.48 14.82 -7.02
C HIS A 94 -3.24 14.02 -5.94
N ASP A 95 -4.09 13.07 -6.36
CA ASP A 95 -4.83 12.23 -5.43
C ASP A 95 -3.89 11.33 -4.63
N CYS A 96 -2.84 10.80 -5.27
CA CYS A 96 -1.76 10.06 -4.60
C CYS A 96 -0.99 10.93 -3.61
N HIS A 97 -0.66 12.17 -3.99
CA HIS A 97 0.01 13.12 -3.12
C HIS A 97 -0.81 13.39 -1.85
N VAL A 98 -2.08 13.76 -2.00
CA VAL A 98 -2.99 14.00 -0.88
C VAL A 98 -3.11 12.76 0.01
N PHE A 99 -3.20 11.57 -0.59
CA PHE A 99 -3.22 10.32 0.18
C PHE A 99 -1.96 10.13 0.99
N MET A 100 -0.77 10.28 0.38
CA MET A 100 0.50 10.14 1.07
C MET A 100 0.68 11.18 2.18
N GLN A 101 0.24 12.42 1.94
CA GLN A 101 0.39 13.54 2.85
C GLN A 101 -0.53 13.45 4.07
N ARG A 102 -1.74 12.86 3.95
CA ARG A 102 -2.78 12.94 4.99
C ARG A 102 -3.36 11.61 5.42
N LEU A 103 -3.47 10.65 4.52
CA LEU A 103 -4.21 9.41 4.74
C LEU A 103 -3.28 8.23 5.03
N LEU A 104 -2.02 8.30 4.60
CA LEU A 104 -1.04 7.23 4.78
C LEU A 104 -0.89 6.81 6.25
N PRO A 105 -0.68 7.72 7.22
CA PRO A 105 -0.54 7.31 8.62
C PRO A 105 -1.81 6.73 9.21
N ILE A 106 -2.97 7.16 8.72
CA ILE A 106 -4.30 6.72 9.19
C ILE A 106 -4.57 5.29 8.71
N VAL A 107 -4.34 5.02 7.43
CA VAL A 107 -4.61 3.72 6.80
C VAL A 107 -3.72 2.61 7.36
N PHE A 108 -2.48 2.97 7.72
CA PHE A 108 -1.45 2.04 8.15
C PHE A 108 -1.20 2.03 9.67
N ASP A 109 -2.13 2.58 10.47
CA ASP A 109 -1.99 2.74 11.94
C ASP A 109 -1.86 1.41 12.72
N SER A 110 -2.42 0.34 12.16
CA SER A 110 -2.39 -1.01 12.73
C SER A 110 -1.07 -1.76 12.45
N LEU A 111 -0.14 -1.16 11.71
CA LEU A 111 1.18 -1.72 11.49
C LEU A 111 2.07 -1.60 12.74
N PRO A 112 3.06 -2.50 12.90
CA PRO A 112 4.07 -2.35 13.94
C PRO A 112 4.74 -0.98 13.90
N LYS A 113 5.00 -0.38 15.07
CA LYS A 113 5.56 0.99 15.18
C LYS A 113 6.82 1.23 14.36
N HIS A 114 7.69 0.23 14.24
CA HIS A 114 8.93 0.35 13.47
C HIS A 114 8.72 0.48 11.95
N ILE A 115 7.51 0.15 11.46
CA ILE A 115 7.09 0.29 10.06
C ILE A 115 6.19 1.52 9.89
N TRP A 116 5.33 1.76 10.87
CA TRP A 116 4.42 2.89 10.86
C TRP A 116 5.14 4.25 10.99
N ASN A 117 6.16 4.35 11.86
CA ASN A 117 6.90 5.61 12.07
C ASN A 117 7.52 6.17 10.77
N PRO A 118 8.21 5.38 9.93
CA PRO A 118 8.67 5.85 8.62
C PRO A 118 7.56 6.38 7.70
N LEU A 119 6.34 5.81 7.77
CA LEU A 119 5.20 6.29 6.97
C LEU A 119 4.69 7.64 7.47
N ILE A 120 4.73 7.87 8.79
CA ILE A 120 4.44 9.17 9.40
C ILE A 120 5.47 10.20 8.93
N GLU A 121 6.76 9.89 9.03
CA GLU A 121 7.83 10.78 8.60
C GLU A 121 7.72 11.14 7.11
N LEU A 122 7.41 10.15 6.25
CA LEU A 122 7.13 10.36 4.84
C LEU A 122 5.93 11.31 4.64
N SER A 123 4.84 11.09 5.37
CA SER A 123 3.63 11.93 5.34
C SER A 123 3.93 13.38 5.74
N HIS A 124 4.78 13.58 6.76
CA HIS A 124 5.23 14.91 7.19
C HIS A 124 6.16 15.56 6.17
N PHE A 125 7.11 14.80 5.61
CA PHE A 125 8.03 15.31 4.59
C PHE A 125 7.29 15.83 3.36
N LEU A 126 6.25 15.11 2.91
CA LEU A 126 5.42 15.51 1.77
C LEU A 126 4.43 16.63 2.13
N GLY A 127 4.25 16.93 3.41
CA GLY A 127 3.31 17.94 3.89
C GLY A 127 3.91 19.31 4.14
N ASN A 128 5.24 19.43 4.09
CA ASN A 128 5.99 20.68 4.24
C ASN A 128 6.33 21.32 2.90
#